data_AF-A0A0S4WNT8-F1
#
_entry.id   AF-A0A0S4WNT8-F1
#
_cell.length_a   1.000
_cell.length_b   1.000
_cell.length_c   1.000
_cell.angle_alpha   90.00
_cell.angle_beta   90.00
_cell.angle_gamma   90.00
#
_symmetry.space_group_name_H-M   'P 1'
#
loop_
_entity.id
_entity.type
_entity.pdbx_description
1 polymer ?
#
loop_
_entity_poly.entity_id
_entity_poly.type
_entity_poly.pdbx_seq_one_letter_code
_entity_poly.pdbx_strand_id
1 'polypeptide(L)'
;MNKELLEKTIVDAFLDVDTPPDWALVRSNEGPEPANIERIFRGKRDWKDLEIHELDTEPALSLLSDEAWRYYLQAFIIYDIRGMISHEDVVFHLTNGFADADREELLNPRRYGARTRWDSAVFRCSVFSPKQVSAIVAYLNFKLEEEGERGYYAQVIREALANYWLGRT
;
A
#
# COMPACT_ATOMS: atom_id res chain seq x y z
N MET A 1 7.54 -18.92 -2.40
CA MET A 1 8.50 -18.27 -3.34
C MET A 1 9.71 -17.76 -2.55
N ASN A 2 10.95 -17.76 -3.08
CA ASN A 2 12.09 -17.16 -2.35
C ASN A 2 11.95 -15.62 -2.31
N LYS A 3 12.24 -15.00 -1.15
CA LYS A 3 12.20 -13.54 -0.91
C LYS A 3 12.95 -12.75 -1.99
N GLU A 4 14.14 -13.18 -2.42
CA GLU A 4 14.92 -12.49 -3.46
C GLU A 4 14.19 -12.41 -4.80
N LEU A 5 13.52 -13.49 -5.20
CA LEU A 5 12.74 -13.53 -6.43
C LEU A 5 11.49 -12.64 -6.32
N LEU A 6 10.87 -12.60 -5.14
CA LEU A 6 9.73 -11.74 -4.88
C LEU A 6 10.12 -10.26 -4.95
N GLU A 7 11.20 -9.86 -4.26
CA GLU A 7 11.72 -8.49 -4.30
C GLU A 7 12.01 -8.05 -5.74
N LYS A 8 12.66 -8.91 -6.53
CA LYS A 8 12.90 -8.63 -7.95
C LYS A 8 11.59 -8.45 -8.72
N THR A 9 10.61 -9.33 -8.50
CA THR A 9 9.29 -9.26 -9.16
C THR A 9 8.58 -7.94 -8.83
N ILE A 10 8.67 -7.48 -7.58
CA ILE A 10 8.14 -6.18 -7.15
C ILE A 10 8.86 -5.05 -7.88
N VAL A 11 10.20 -4.97 -7.82
CA VAL A 11 10.94 -3.89 -8.50
C VAL A 11 10.66 -3.86 -10.00
N ASP A 12 10.67 -5.03 -10.66
CA ASP A 12 10.41 -5.13 -12.10
C ASP A 12 8.98 -4.65 -12.45
N ALA A 13 8.00 -4.88 -11.58
CA ALA A 13 6.61 -4.48 -11.79
C ALA A 13 6.38 -2.96 -11.68
N PHE A 14 7.25 -2.25 -10.96
CA PHE A 14 7.14 -0.80 -10.72
C PHE A 14 8.22 0.02 -11.47
N LEU A 15 9.04 -0.63 -12.30
CA LEU A 15 10.14 0.01 -13.03
C LEU A 15 9.70 1.17 -13.95
N ASP A 16 8.47 1.12 -14.45
CA ASP A 16 7.88 2.11 -15.36
C ASP A 16 7.11 3.23 -14.64
N VAL A 17 7.14 3.27 -13.30
CA VAL A 17 6.45 4.31 -12.53
C VAL A 17 7.34 5.52 -12.41
N ASP A 18 6.88 6.64 -12.96
CA ASP A 18 7.52 7.93 -12.79
C ASP A 18 7.54 8.34 -11.32
N THR A 19 8.66 8.89 -10.87
CA THR A 19 8.78 9.51 -9.55
C THR A 19 7.74 10.63 -9.41
N PRO A 20 6.98 10.68 -8.30
CA PRO A 20 6.02 11.76 -8.09
C PRO A 20 6.73 13.11 -8.03
N PRO A 21 6.15 14.18 -8.60
CA PRO A 21 6.65 15.52 -8.38
C PRO A 21 6.40 15.96 -6.92
N ASP A 22 7.22 16.89 -6.40
CA ASP A 22 7.14 17.31 -4.99
C ASP A 22 5.77 17.86 -4.58
N TRP A 23 5.00 18.42 -5.52
CA TRP A 23 3.65 18.93 -5.26
C TRP A 23 2.58 17.83 -5.16
N ALA A 24 2.92 16.59 -5.54
CA ALA A 24 2.02 15.43 -5.53
C ALA A 24 2.56 14.34 -4.58
N LEU A 25 2.96 14.72 -3.36
CA LEU A 25 3.44 13.75 -2.36
C LEU A 25 2.35 13.29 -1.38
N VAL A 26 1.42 14.17 -1.02
CA VAL A 26 0.37 13.88 -0.03
C VAL A 26 -1.03 14.14 -0.59
N ARG A 27 -2.02 13.38 -0.09
CA ARG A 27 -3.44 13.47 -0.52
C ARG A 27 -4.32 14.38 0.33
N SER A 28 -3.76 14.97 1.39
CA SER A 28 -4.48 15.82 2.34
C SER A 28 -3.57 16.93 2.82
N ASN A 29 -4.15 18.09 3.12
CA ASN A 29 -3.48 19.20 3.81
C ASN A 29 -4.13 19.48 5.18
N GLU A 30 -4.95 18.55 5.66
CA GLU A 30 -5.60 18.66 6.96
C GLU A 30 -4.70 18.11 8.06
N GLY A 31 -4.50 18.92 9.10
CA GLY A 31 -3.60 18.58 10.20
C GLY A 31 -2.13 18.88 9.89
N PRO A 32 -1.24 18.74 10.89
CA PRO A 32 0.20 18.94 10.71
C PRO A 32 0.91 17.74 10.06
N GLU A 33 0.32 16.55 10.11
CA GLU A 33 0.95 15.30 9.67
C GLU A 33 1.35 15.30 8.19
N PRO A 34 0.51 15.79 7.24
CA PRO A 34 0.89 15.80 5.83
C PRO A 34 2.14 16.63 5.53
N ALA A 35 2.33 17.76 6.22
CA ALA A 35 3.52 18.58 6.05
C ALA A 35 4.80 17.86 6.51
N ASN A 36 4.70 17.01 7.55
CA ASN A 36 5.81 16.18 8.01
C ASN A 36 6.17 15.11 6.99
N ILE A 37 5.17 14.41 6.44
CA ILE A 37 5.38 13.40 5.38
C ILE A 37 5.96 14.06 4.12
N GLU A 38 5.41 15.19 3.68
CA GLU A 38 5.93 15.91 2.52
C GLU A 38 7.41 16.26 2.69
N ARG A 39 7.83 16.72 3.88
CA ARG A 39 9.23 17.05 4.18
C ARG A 39 10.17 15.85 4.05
N ILE A 40 9.72 14.64 4.42
CA ILE A 40 10.52 13.42 4.35
C ILE A 40 10.77 13.00 2.89
N PHE A 41 9.72 13.03 2.07
CA PHE A 41 9.76 12.50 0.69
C PHE A 41 10.18 13.55 -0.35
N ARG A 42 10.17 14.84 -0.01
CA ARG A 42 10.54 15.92 -0.94
C ARG A 42 11.96 15.77 -1.47
N GLY A 43 12.08 15.88 -2.80
CA GLY A 43 13.37 15.79 -3.49
C GLY A 43 13.97 14.39 -3.58
N LYS A 44 13.34 13.37 -2.98
CA LYS A 44 13.76 11.97 -3.11
C LYS A 44 13.32 11.48 -4.50
N ARG A 45 14.29 11.22 -5.37
CA ARG A 45 14.03 10.86 -6.78
C ARG A 45 14.11 9.36 -7.05
N ASP A 46 14.89 8.64 -6.25
CA ASP A 46 14.89 7.19 -6.16
C ASP A 46 14.38 6.81 -4.77
N TRP A 47 13.44 5.86 -4.70
CA TRP A 47 12.96 5.35 -3.42
C TRP A 47 14.08 4.70 -2.59
N LYS A 48 15.18 4.27 -3.21
CA LYS A 48 16.36 3.73 -2.52
C LYS A 48 17.15 4.78 -1.74
N ASP A 49 16.90 6.07 -1.99
CA ASP A 49 17.48 7.18 -1.23
C ASP A 49 16.73 7.43 0.09
N LEU A 50 15.65 6.68 0.37
CA LEU A 50 14.95 6.72 1.64
C LEU A 50 15.58 5.73 2.62
N GLU A 51 15.94 6.23 3.79
CA GLU A 51 16.32 5.36 4.90
C GLU A 51 15.08 4.70 5.52
N ILE A 52 15.24 3.53 6.14
CA ILE A 52 14.11 2.80 6.72
C ILE A 52 13.35 3.63 7.75
N HIS A 53 14.04 4.44 8.55
CA HIS A 53 13.41 5.29 9.56
C HIS A 53 12.60 6.45 8.94
N GLU A 54 12.96 6.90 7.74
CA GLU A 54 12.20 7.89 6.97
C GLU A 54 10.93 7.25 6.40
N LEU A 55 11.07 6.04 5.86
CA LEU A 55 9.97 5.29 5.24
C LEU A 55 8.94 4.81 6.27
N ASP A 56 9.40 4.23 7.38
CA ASP A 56 8.59 3.67 8.47
C ASP A 56 8.12 4.75 9.46
N THR A 57 7.69 5.89 8.94
CA THR A 57 7.11 6.99 9.72
C THR A 57 5.60 7.01 9.50
N GLU A 58 4.84 6.62 10.53
CA GLU A 58 3.38 6.76 10.48
C GLU A 58 2.93 8.24 10.46
N PRO A 59 1.87 8.59 9.69
CA PRO A 59 1.01 7.72 8.89
C PRO A 59 1.28 7.88 7.37
N ALA A 60 2.53 7.68 6.92
CA ALA A 60 2.96 7.82 5.53
C ALA A 60 2.00 7.10 4.56
N LEU A 61 1.75 5.79 4.67
CA LEU A 61 0.95 5.05 3.68
C LEU A 61 -0.51 5.55 3.60
N SER A 62 -1.03 6.08 4.70
CA SER A 62 -2.35 6.72 4.75
C SER A 62 -2.38 8.07 4.02
N LEU A 63 -1.28 8.83 4.06
CA LEU A 63 -1.21 10.22 3.60
C LEU A 63 -0.59 10.41 2.23
N LEU A 64 0.14 9.43 1.67
CA LEU A 64 0.69 9.53 0.32
C LEU A 64 -0.42 9.89 -0.69
N SER A 65 -0.11 10.74 -1.66
CA SER A 65 -0.94 10.96 -2.86
C SER A 65 -1.10 9.66 -3.66
N ASP A 66 -1.89 9.67 -4.72
CA ASP A 66 -2.06 8.50 -5.58
C ASP A 66 -0.79 8.23 -6.42
N GLU A 67 -0.11 9.28 -6.86
CA GLU A 67 1.19 9.22 -7.54
C GLU A 67 2.27 8.66 -6.60
N ALA A 68 2.35 9.20 -5.39
CA ALA A 68 3.37 8.81 -4.42
C ALA A 68 3.09 7.42 -3.84
N TRP A 69 1.83 7.06 -3.62
CA TRP A 69 1.42 5.69 -3.27
C TRP A 69 1.86 4.70 -4.34
N ARG A 70 1.57 4.98 -5.61
CA ARG A 70 1.94 4.10 -6.72
C ARG A 70 3.46 3.93 -6.83
N TYR A 71 4.22 5.00 -6.65
CA TYR A 71 5.68 4.96 -6.76
C TYR A 71 6.37 4.31 -5.56
N TYR A 72 6.03 4.75 -4.33
CA TYR A 72 6.76 4.35 -3.13
C TYR A 72 6.31 3.02 -2.52
N LEU A 73 5.11 2.51 -2.84
CA LEU A 73 4.62 1.23 -2.28
C LEU A 73 5.64 0.09 -2.44
N GLN A 74 6.38 0.05 -3.56
CA GLN A 74 7.40 -0.97 -3.78
C GLN A 74 8.48 -0.97 -2.69
N ALA A 75 8.88 0.20 -2.20
CA ALA A 75 9.87 0.31 -1.13
C ALA A 75 9.31 -0.28 0.16
N PHE A 76 8.08 0.10 0.53
CA PHE A 76 7.40 -0.44 1.70
C PHE A 76 7.27 -1.97 1.64
N ILE A 77 6.85 -2.51 0.51
CA ILE A 77 6.77 -3.97 0.31
C ILE A 77 8.15 -4.63 0.46
N ILE A 78 9.20 -4.08 -0.13
CA ILE A 78 10.55 -4.64 -0.06
C ILE A 78 11.07 -4.64 1.38
N TYR A 79 10.91 -3.54 2.12
CA TYR A 79 11.35 -3.47 3.51
C TYR A 79 10.48 -4.33 4.44
N ASP A 80 9.19 -4.51 4.16
CA ASP A 80 8.35 -5.47 4.88
C ASP A 80 8.76 -6.92 4.62
N ILE A 81 9.05 -7.32 3.37
CA ILE A 81 9.56 -8.67 3.03
C ILE A 81 10.83 -8.99 3.84
N ARG A 82 11.68 -7.97 4.04
CA ARG A 82 12.93 -8.06 4.81
C ARG A 82 12.72 -7.99 6.33
N GLY A 83 11.50 -7.73 6.81
CA GLY A 83 11.17 -7.59 8.23
C GLY A 83 11.77 -6.34 8.87
N MET A 84 11.89 -5.25 8.11
CA MET A 84 12.53 -4.00 8.56
C MET A 84 11.52 -2.89 8.92
N ILE A 85 10.24 -3.06 8.56
CA ILE A 85 9.16 -2.14 8.93
C ILE A 85 8.63 -2.52 10.32
N SER A 86 8.45 -1.53 11.19
CA SER A 86 8.00 -1.71 12.58
C SER A 86 6.68 -1.00 12.89
N HIS A 87 6.35 0.08 12.17
CA HIS A 87 5.20 0.94 12.47
C HIS A 87 4.16 0.86 11.34
N GLU A 88 4.58 1.13 10.11
CA GLU A 88 3.69 1.08 8.96
C GLU A 88 3.17 -0.35 8.69
N ASP A 89 1.90 -0.46 8.29
CA ASP A 89 1.28 -1.76 8.04
C ASP A 89 0.86 -1.91 6.57
N VAL A 90 1.77 -2.47 5.79
CA VAL A 90 1.60 -2.66 4.35
C VAL A 90 0.42 -3.59 4.04
N VAL A 91 0.23 -4.64 4.84
CA VAL A 91 -0.85 -5.62 4.65
C VAL A 91 -2.19 -4.96 4.91
N PHE A 92 -2.31 -4.19 6.00
CA PHE A 92 -3.51 -3.42 6.28
C PHE A 92 -3.87 -2.49 5.11
N HIS A 93 -2.91 -1.74 4.58
CA HIS A 93 -3.16 -0.80 3.48
C HIS A 93 -3.57 -1.46 2.16
N LEU A 94 -3.25 -2.74 1.97
CA LEU A 94 -3.62 -3.52 0.79
C LEU A 94 -4.87 -4.39 1.00
N THR A 95 -5.41 -4.48 2.22
CA THR A 95 -6.55 -5.35 2.54
C THR A 95 -7.75 -4.61 3.12
N ASN A 96 -7.53 -3.50 3.83
CA ASN A 96 -8.58 -2.70 4.46
C ASN A 96 -9.59 -2.15 3.43
N GLY A 97 -10.87 -2.40 3.66
CA GLY A 97 -11.97 -2.10 2.75
C GLY A 97 -12.24 -3.15 1.67
N PHE A 98 -11.42 -4.21 1.58
CA PHE A 98 -11.68 -5.36 0.71
C PHE A 98 -12.12 -6.62 1.47
N ALA A 99 -12.01 -6.62 2.81
CA ALA A 99 -12.46 -7.71 3.66
C ALA A 99 -14.00 -7.67 3.83
N ASP A 100 -14.62 -8.83 4.02
CA ASP A 100 -16.08 -8.90 4.12
C ASP A 100 -16.60 -8.18 5.37
N ALA A 101 -15.79 -8.11 6.42
CA ALA A 101 -16.14 -7.47 7.68
C ALA A 101 -16.29 -5.95 7.60
N ASP A 102 -15.59 -5.28 6.67
CA ASP A 102 -15.47 -3.81 6.66
C ASP A 102 -15.88 -3.16 5.34
N ARG A 103 -15.94 -3.91 4.23
CA ARG A 103 -16.16 -3.33 2.88
C ARG A 103 -17.45 -2.50 2.75
N GLU A 104 -18.52 -2.87 3.45
CA GLU A 104 -19.82 -2.17 3.41
C GLU A 104 -19.92 -1.01 4.44
N GLU A 105 -18.94 -0.86 5.32
CA GLU A 105 -18.93 0.21 6.33
C GLU A 105 -18.84 1.58 5.65
N LEU A 106 -19.70 2.52 6.05
CA LEU A 106 -19.66 3.88 5.53
C LEU A 106 -18.49 4.68 6.12
N LEU A 107 -17.69 5.30 5.27
CA LEU A 107 -16.63 6.22 5.67
C LEU A 107 -17.23 7.56 6.06
N ASN A 108 -17.15 7.92 7.35
CA ASN A 108 -17.63 9.18 7.93
C ASN A 108 -18.80 9.78 7.12
N PRO A 109 -20.04 9.27 7.30
CA PRO A 109 -21.17 9.62 6.46
C PRO A 109 -21.46 11.12 6.38
N ARG A 110 -21.10 11.88 7.43
CA ARG A 110 -21.24 13.34 7.46
C ARG A 110 -20.35 14.05 6.45
N ARG A 111 -19.18 13.47 6.16
CA ARG A 111 -18.17 14.05 5.27
C ARG A 111 -18.23 13.46 3.86
N TYR A 112 -18.43 12.15 3.73
CA TYR A 112 -18.34 11.44 2.45
C TYR A 112 -19.67 10.83 1.97
N GLY A 113 -20.79 11.12 2.65
CA GLY A 113 -22.10 10.65 2.24
C GLY A 113 -22.22 9.13 2.29
N ALA A 114 -22.63 8.52 1.18
CA ALA A 114 -22.82 7.07 1.06
C ALA A 114 -21.54 6.30 0.68
N ARG A 115 -20.36 6.95 0.70
CA ARG A 115 -19.10 6.29 0.35
C ARG A 115 -18.76 5.19 1.37
N THR A 116 -18.58 3.98 0.90
CA THR A 116 -18.16 2.83 1.71
C THR A 116 -16.62 2.75 1.81
N ARG A 117 -16.12 1.90 2.71
CA ARG A 117 -14.70 1.53 2.72
C ARG A 117 -14.28 0.87 1.41
N TRP A 118 -15.15 0.02 0.83
CA TRP A 118 -14.94 -0.58 -0.49
C TRP A 118 -14.68 0.49 -1.55
N ASP A 119 -15.56 1.48 -1.67
CA ASP A 119 -15.43 2.54 -2.68
C ASP A 119 -14.09 3.28 -2.56
N SER A 120 -13.67 3.55 -1.32
CA SER A 120 -12.39 4.21 -1.07
C SER A 120 -11.18 3.31 -1.35
N ALA A 121 -11.25 2.02 -1.01
CA ALA A 121 -10.19 1.06 -1.26
C ALA A 121 -10.02 0.81 -2.77
N VAL A 122 -11.13 0.62 -3.49
CA VAL A 122 -11.15 0.50 -4.96
C VAL A 122 -10.54 1.73 -5.62
N PHE A 123 -10.95 2.94 -5.21
CA PHE A 123 -10.39 4.17 -5.74
C PHE A 123 -8.88 4.23 -5.51
N ARG A 124 -8.43 4.05 -4.27
CA ARG A 124 -7.02 4.12 -3.88
C ARG A 124 -6.13 3.12 -4.62
N CYS A 125 -6.62 1.90 -4.82
CA CYS A 125 -5.85 0.84 -5.48
C CYS A 125 -6.05 0.77 -7.00
N SER A 126 -6.94 1.59 -7.57
CA SER A 126 -7.20 1.60 -9.02
C SER A 126 -6.00 2.04 -9.87
N VAL A 127 -5.06 2.76 -9.26
CA VAL A 127 -3.85 3.31 -9.91
C VAL A 127 -2.87 2.24 -10.40
N PHE A 128 -2.97 1.02 -9.87
CA PHE A 128 -2.03 -0.06 -10.20
C PHE A 128 -2.35 -0.70 -11.55
N SER A 129 -1.32 -0.88 -12.38
CA SER A 129 -1.41 -1.63 -13.64
C SER A 129 -1.58 -3.14 -13.38
N PRO A 130 -2.00 -3.95 -14.36
CA PRO A 130 -2.09 -5.40 -14.20
C PRO A 130 -0.77 -6.04 -13.73
N LYS A 131 0.37 -5.56 -14.26
CA LYS A 131 1.71 -6.02 -13.84
C LYS A 131 1.97 -5.75 -12.36
N GLN A 132 1.60 -4.56 -11.88
CA GLN A 132 1.74 -4.15 -10.47
C GLN A 132 0.80 -4.96 -9.57
N VAL A 133 -0.44 -5.17 -10.01
CA VAL A 133 -1.42 -6.02 -9.33
C VAL A 133 -0.91 -7.45 -9.17
N SER A 134 -0.36 -8.07 -10.22
CA SER A 134 0.21 -9.42 -10.11
C SER A 134 1.34 -9.50 -9.08
N ALA A 135 2.17 -8.47 -8.99
CA ALA A 135 3.25 -8.40 -8.02
C ALA A 135 2.73 -8.20 -6.58
N ILE A 136 1.70 -7.36 -6.39
CA ILE A 136 0.99 -7.19 -5.10
C ILE A 136 0.33 -8.51 -4.67
N VAL A 137 -0.32 -9.23 -5.59
CA VAL A 137 -0.89 -10.57 -5.32
C VAL A 137 0.21 -11.54 -4.87
N ALA A 138 1.38 -11.51 -5.52
CA ALA A 138 2.50 -12.36 -5.13
C ALA A 138 3.02 -12.03 -3.72
N TYR A 139 3.07 -10.75 -3.36
CA TYR A 139 3.40 -10.29 -2.02
C TYR A 139 2.36 -10.73 -0.97
N LEU A 140 1.06 -10.52 -1.23
CA LEU A 140 0.00 -10.93 -0.30
C LEU A 140 -0.04 -12.44 -0.07
N ASN A 141 0.18 -13.25 -1.12
CA ASN A 141 0.31 -14.70 -0.96
C ASN A 141 1.55 -15.08 -0.12
N PHE A 142 2.67 -14.38 -0.31
CA PHE A 142 3.86 -14.56 0.52
C PHE A 142 3.58 -14.23 2.00
N LYS A 143 2.87 -13.12 2.29
CA LYS A 143 2.45 -12.81 3.67
C LYS A 143 1.48 -13.83 4.23
N LEU A 144 0.56 -14.34 3.42
CA LEU A 144 -0.36 -15.42 3.81
C LEU A 144 0.38 -16.71 4.17
N GLU A 145 1.43 -17.06 3.41
CA GLU A 145 2.33 -18.19 3.72
C GLU A 145 3.09 -17.97 5.04
N GLU A 146 3.63 -16.76 5.28
CA GLU A 146 4.35 -16.42 6.52
C GLU A 146 3.43 -16.43 7.77
N GLU A 147 2.22 -15.90 7.65
CA GLU A 147 1.19 -15.86 8.71
C GLU A 147 0.70 -17.27 9.11
N GLY A 148 0.65 -18.19 8.14
CA GLY A 148 0.04 -19.50 8.30
C GLY A 148 -1.49 -19.46 8.44
N GLU A 149 -2.14 -20.62 8.56
CA GLU A 149 -3.60 -20.72 8.49
C GLU A 149 -4.36 -19.90 9.54
N ARG A 150 -3.75 -19.74 10.72
CA ARG A 150 -4.32 -19.07 11.90
C ARG A 150 -3.64 -17.73 12.20
N GLY A 151 -2.85 -17.20 11.28
CA GLY A 151 -2.24 -15.89 11.43
C GLY A 151 -3.30 -14.79 11.49
N TYR A 152 -2.94 -13.67 12.12
CA TYR A 152 -3.83 -12.55 12.37
C TYR A 152 -4.40 -11.99 11.06
N TYR A 153 -3.54 -11.83 10.04
CA TYR A 153 -3.93 -11.30 8.75
C TYR A 153 -4.46 -12.36 7.77
N ALA A 154 -4.40 -13.65 8.12
CA ALA A 154 -4.62 -14.72 7.15
C ALA A 154 -6.02 -14.68 6.52
N GLN A 155 -7.06 -14.40 7.30
CA GLN A 155 -8.43 -14.31 6.77
C GLN A 155 -8.62 -13.07 5.89
N VAL A 156 -8.21 -11.89 6.35
CA VAL A 156 -8.41 -10.64 5.60
C VAL A 156 -7.57 -10.61 4.31
N ILE A 157 -6.39 -11.23 4.29
CA ILE A 157 -5.61 -11.41 3.06
C ILE A 157 -6.39 -12.28 2.07
N ARG A 158 -6.93 -13.42 2.50
CA ARG A 158 -7.71 -14.32 1.64
C ARG A 158 -8.92 -13.62 1.03
N GLU A 159 -9.67 -12.88 1.85
CA GLU A 159 -10.84 -12.13 1.41
C GLU A 159 -10.45 -11.01 0.43
N ALA A 160 -9.44 -10.20 0.74
CA ALA A 160 -8.99 -9.14 -0.15
C ALA A 160 -8.49 -9.67 -1.50
N LEU A 161 -7.75 -10.80 -1.49
CA LEU A 161 -7.30 -11.49 -2.69
C LEU A 161 -8.50 -11.92 -3.56
N ALA A 162 -9.48 -12.58 -2.97
CA ALA A 162 -10.66 -13.10 -3.67
C ALA A 162 -11.58 -11.98 -4.18
N ASN A 163 -11.81 -10.96 -3.35
CA ASN A 163 -12.79 -9.92 -3.62
C ASN A 163 -12.29 -8.89 -4.64
N TYR A 164 -10.99 -8.56 -4.65
CA TYR A 164 -10.47 -7.47 -5.48
C TYR A 164 -9.23 -7.84 -6.29
N TRP A 165 -8.17 -8.34 -5.65
CA TRP A 165 -6.87 -8.40 -6.31
C TRP A 165 -6.79 -9.44 -7.43
N LEU A 166 -7.29 -10.66 -7.22
CA LEU A 166 -7.26 -11.73 -8.22
C LEU A 166 -8.17 -11.43 -9.43
N GLY A 167 -9.24 -10.65 -9.25
CA GLY A 167 -10.09 -10.23 -10.36
C GLY A 167 -9.45 -9.19 -11.28
N ARG A 168 -8.29 -8.63 -10.89
CA ARG A 168 -7.57 -7.57 -11.61
C ARG A 168 -6.26 -8.04 -12.26
N THR A 169 -5.88 -9.31 -12.07
CA THR A 169 -4.70 -9.91 -12.71
C THR A 169 -4.97 -10.30 -14.15
#